data_AF-A0AAU4Z7R1-F1
#
_entry.id   AF-A0AAU4Z7R1-F1
#
_cell.length_a   1.000
_cell.length_b   1.000
_cell.length_c   1.000
_cell.angle_alpha   90.00
_cell.angle_beta   90.00
_cell.angle_gamma   90.00
#
_symmetry.space_group_name_H-M   'P 1'
#
loop_
_entity.id
_entity.type
_entity.pdbx_description
1 polymer ?
#
loop_
_entity_poly.entity_id
_entity_poly.type
_entity_poly.pdbx_seq_one_letter_code
_entity_poly.pdbx_strand_id
1 'polypeptide(L)'
;MPAFRDFNFKLLVIEQLMYEDEKLTPAFSIDECLRAKGITDPQLYAFDNDLAYTVLDEARAHFEALEISEELLATVDTLVIDGGLQVYCECAPVWDGEDELFDVESLDDLDLLPNLRRITGAGDCGMGTPFKEEILAARGIISD
;
A
#
# COMPACT_ATOMS: atom_id res chain seq x y z
N MET A 1 5.57 -14.96 -12.22
CA MET A 1 5.21 -13.58 -11.87
C MET A 1 5.71 -13.31 -10.46
N PRO A 2 6.20 -12.09 -10.19
CA PRO A 2 6.58 -11.66 -8.84
C PRO A 2 5.47 -11.96 -7.84
N ALA A 3 5.84 -12.50 -6.69
CA ALA A 3 4.90 -12.80 -5.61
C ALA A 3 5.35 -12.05 -4.36
N PHE A 4 4.52 -11.12 -3.90
CA PHE A 4 4.73 -10.40 -2.66
C PHE A 4 4.49 -11.33 -1.47
N ARG A 5 5.38 -11.27 -0.49
CA ARG A 5 5.25 -11.97 0.79
C ARG A 5 4.43 -11.17 1.78
N ASP A 6 4.56 -9.85 1.73
CA ASP A 6 3.91 -8.91 2.61
C ASP A 6 2.84 -8.12 1.84
N PHE A 7 1.60 -8.18 2.32
CA PHE A 7 0.48 -7.48 1.70
C PHE A 7 0.65 -5.96 1.81
N ASN A 8 1.08 -5.44 2.95
CA ASN A 8 1.23 -4.02 3.18
C ASN A 8 2.41 -3.45 2.38
N PHE A 9 3.50 -4.22 2.21
CA PHE A 9 4.56 -3.85 1.26
C PHE A 9 4.03 -3.76 -0.18
N LYS A 10 3.18 -4.71 -0.58
CA LYS A 10 2.54 -4.66 -1.90
C LYS A 10 1.69 -3.40 -2.07
N LEU A 11 0.97 -2.97 -1.04
CA LEU A 11 0.18 -1.73 -1.08
C LEU A 11 1.05 -0.50 -1.32
N LEU A 12 2.23 -0.38 -0.69
CA LEU A 12 3.17 0.71 -0.95
C LEU A 12 3.61 0.78 -2.42
N VAL A 13 3.84 -0.38 -3.04
CA VAL A 13 4.20 -0.47 -4.46
C VAL A 13 3.01 -0.10 -5.36
N ILE A 14 1.81 -0.54 -4.98
CA ILE A 14 0.58 -0.17 -5.69
C ILE A 14 0.35 1.33 -5.59
N GLU A 15 0.54 1.94 -4.42
CA GLU A 15 0.44 3.39 -4.24
C GLU A 15 1.29 4.14 -5.27
N GLN A 16 2.59 3.82 -5.29
CA GLN A 16 3.53 4.47 -6.19
C GLN A 16 3.15 4.25 -7.66
N LEU A 17 2.77 3.03 -8.05
CA LEU A 17 2.53 2.71 -9.46
C LEU A 17 1.15 3.14 -9.98
N MET A 18 0.13 3.07 -9.13
CA MET A 18 -1.28 3.24 -9.51
C MET A 18 -1.74 4.68 -9.30
N TYR A 19 -1.43 5.28 -8.15
CA TYR A 19 -1.98 6.58 -7.75
C TYR A 19 -0.98 7.72 -7.98
N GLU A 20 0.33 7.49 -7.77
CA GLU A 20 1.35 8.52 -8.01
C GLU A 20 1.85 8.54 -9.46
N ASP A 21 2.34 7.41 -9.97
CA ASP A 21 2.93 7.31 -11.32
C ASP A 21 1.88 7.11 -12.43
N GLU A 22 0.65 6.71 -12.07
CA GLU A 22 -0.45 6.37 -12.99
C GLU A 22 -0.07 5.32 -14.07
N LYS A 23 0.91 4.45 -13.81
CA LYS A 23 1.38 3.40 -14.73
C LYS A 23 0.59 2.10 -14.59
N LEU A 24 0.08 1.80 -13.39
CA LEU A 24 -0.73 0.62 -13.11
C LEU A 24 -2.20 1.01 -13.23
N THR A 25 -2.80 0.71 -14.38
CA THR A 25 -4.16 1.15 -14.74
C THR A 25 -5.09 -0.03 -15.09
N PRO A 26 -6.41 0.11 -14.91
CA PRO A 26 -7.11 1.26 -14.31
C PRO A 26 -6.87 1.36 -12.80
N ALA A 27 -7.00 2.58 -12.24
CA ALA A 27 -6.91 2.78 -10.80
C ALA A 27 -8.11 2.14 -10.10
N PHE A 28 -7.85 1.44 -9.00
CA PHE A 28 -8.90 0.86 -8.16
C PHE A 28 -9.61 1.96 -7.38
N SER A 29 -10.93 1.82 -7.23
CA SER A 29 -11.75 2.69 -6.39
C SER A 29 -12.75 1.86 -5.59
N ILE A 30 -12.62 1.88 -4.27
CA ILE A 30 -13.56 1.24 -3.35
C ILE A 30 -14.94 1.87 -3.44
N ASP A 31 -14.97 3.17 -3.65
CA ASP A 31 -16.17 3.97 -3.85
C ASP A 31 -16.93 3.50 -5.12
N GLU A 32 -16.25 3.21 -6.23
CA GLU A 32 -16.88 2.58 -7.40
C GLU A 32 -17.40 1.16 -7.10
N CYS A 33 -16.63 0.36 -6.38
CA CYS A 33 -17.02 -1.00 -6.01
C CYS A 33 -18.29 -1.01 -5.14
N LEU A 34 -18.36 -0.13 -4.15
CA LEU A 34 -19.50 0.00 -3.24
C LEU A 34 -20.71 0.63 -3.93
N ARG A 35 -20.50 1.62 -4.80
CA ARG A 35 -21.57 2.17 -5.66
C ARG A 35 -22.24 1.11 -6.52
N ALA A 36 -21.48 0.19 -7.09
CA ALA A 36 -22.03 -0.93 -7.86
C ALA A 36 -22.95 -1.83 -7.04
N LYS A 37 -22.82 -1.82 -5.70
CA LYS A 37 -23.68 -2.53 -4.74
C LYS A 37 -24.82 -1.67 -4.18
N GLY A 38 -24.95 -0.42 -4.61
CA GLY A 38 -25.96 0.52 -4.13
C GLY A 38 -25.57 1.26 -2.85
N ILE A 39 -24.30 1.19 -2.43
CA ILE A 39 -23.75 1.92 -1.29
C ILE A 39 -23.11 3.21 -1.81
N THR A 40 -23.53 4.36 -1.30
CA THR A 40 -23.09 5.67 -1.80
C THR A 40 -22.09 6.39 -0.90
N ASP A 41 -21.85 5.85 0.29
CA ASP A 41 -20.94 6.43 1.29
C ASP A 41 -20.09 5.30 1.89
N PRO A 42 -18.85 5.11 1.40
CA PRO A 42 -17.93 4.10 1.92
C PRO A 42 -17.60 4.26 3.40
N GLN A 43 -17.47 5.49 3.89
CA GLN A 43 -17.11 5.76 5.28
C GLN A 43 -18.26 5.40 6.21
N LEU A 44 -19.47 5.88 5.90
CA LEU A 44 -20.66 5.53 6.66
C LEU A 44 -20.92 4.03 6.61
N TYR A 45 -20.75 3.39 5.45
CA TYR A 45 -20.87 1.94 5.33
C TYR A 45 -19.88 1.21 6.24
N ALA A 46 -18.60 1.58 6.19
CA ALA A 46 -17.59 0.94 7.02
C ALA A 46 -17.88 1.16 8.52
N PHE A 47 -18.32 2.36 8.90
CA PHE A 47 -18.67 2.66 10.29
C PHE A 47 -19.90 1.89 10.77
N ASP A 48 -21.01 1.90 10.01
CA ASP A 48 -22.27 1.24 10.37
C ASP A 48 -22.17 -0.30 10.43
N ASN A 49 -21.11 -0.87 9.84
CA ASN A 49 -20.87 -2.32 9.80
C ASN A 49 -19.67 -2.76 10.65
N ASP A 50 -19.16 -1.90 11.55
CA ASP A 50 -18.01 -2.19 12.43
C ASP A 50 -16.70 -2.52 11.66
N LEU A 51 -16.49 -1.90 10.49
CA LEU A 51 -15.33 -2.09 9.59
C LEU A 51 -14.38 -0.88 9.57
N ALA A 52 -14.49 0.03 10.54
CA ALA A 52 -13.77 1.32 10.53
C ALA A 52 -12.23 1.19 10.45
N TYR A 53 -11.66 0.17 11.08
CA TYR A 53 -10.23 -0.13 11.12
C TYR A 53 -9.98 -1.50 10.51
N THR A 54 -10.59 -1.76 9.36
CA THR A 54 -10.54 -3.06 8.69
C THR A 54 -10.45 -2.86 7.20
N VAL A 55 -9.54 -3.59 6.55
CA VAL A 55 -9.46 -3.64 5.09
C VAL A 55 -10.73 -4.30 4.55
N LEU A 56 -11.48 -3.57 3.72
CA LEU A 56 -12.69 -4.07 3.08
C LEU A 56 -12.37 -5.23 2.14
N ASP A 57 -13.25 -6.25 2.12
CA ASP A 57 -13.05 -7.47 1.35
C ASP A 57 -12.87 -7.21 -0.15
N GLU A 58 -13.54 -6.19 -0.69
CA GLU A 58 -13.43 -5.79 -2.10
C GLU A 58 -12.01 -5.32 -2.44
N ALA A 59 -11.44 -4.46 -1.60
CA ALA A 59 -10.08 -3.96 -1.77
C ALA A 59 -9.05 -5.07 -1.55
N ARG A 60 -9.23 -5.87 -0.49
CA ARG A 60 -8.37 -7.03 -0.20
C ARG A 60 -8.32 -7.99 -1.38
N ALA A 61 -9.49 -8.44 -1.86
CA ALA A 61 -9.56 -9.39 -2.95
C ALA A 61 -8.96 -8.83 -4.25
N HIS A 62 -9.18 -7.54 -4.53
CA HIS A 62 -8.60 -6.89 -5.70
C HIS A 62 -7.08 -6.83 -5.62
N PHE A 63 -6.53 -6.28 -4.54
CA PHE A 63 -5.09 -6.08 -4.41
C PHE A 63 -4.32 -7.38 -4.19
N GLU A 64 -4.89 -8.41 -3.56
CA GLU A 64 -4.28 -9.73 -3.49
C GLU A 64 -4.17 -10.35 -4.89
N ALA A 65 -5.22 -10.27 -5.71
CA ALA A 65 -5.25 -10.82 -7.07
C ALA A 65 -4.49 -9.98 -8.10
N LEU A 66 -4.18 -8.71 -7.81
CA LEU A 66 -3.52 -7.80 -8.74
C LEU A 66 -2.07 -8.25 -9.00
N GLU A 67 -1.80 -8.64 -10.25
CA GLU A 67 -0.45 -9.02 -10.69
C GLU A 67 0.29 -7.79 -11.24
N ILE A 68 1.53 -7.59 -10.79
CA ILE A 68 2.38 -6.49 -11.22
C ILE A 68 3.57 -7.07 -11.99
N SER A 69 3.80 -6.57 -13.20
CA SER A 69 4.90 -7.06 -14.04
C SER A 69 6.26 -6.63 -13.50
N GLU A 70 7.30 -7.43 -13.76
CA GLU A 70 8.69 -7.09 -13.42
C GLU A 70 9.13 -5.77 -14.07
N GLU A 71 8.61 -5.47 -15.27
CA GLU A 71 8.86 -4.21 -15.97
C GLU A 71 8.34 -3.00 -15.19
N LEU A 72 7.11 -3.09 -14.64
CA LEU A 72 6.54 -2.02 -13.81
C LEU A 72 7.28 -1.88 -12.49
N LEU A 73 7.57 -3.00 -11.82
CA LEU A 73 8.35 -3.02 -10.57
C LEU A 73 9.72 -2.39 -10.74
N ALA A 74 10.38 -2.61 -11.89
CA ALA A 74 11.65 -1.99 -12.20
C ALA A 74 11.54 -0.47 -12.42
N THR A 75 10.34 0.10 -12.59
CA THR A 75 10.18 1.56 -12.68
C THR A 75 10.08 2.26 -11.32
N VAL A 76 9.90 1.51 -10.24
CA VAL A 76 9.84 2.05 -8.88
C VAL A 76 11.26 2.39 -8.41
N ASP A 77 11.53 3.67 -8.19
CA ASP A 77 12.80 4.14 -7.64
C ASP A 77 12.69 4.73 -6.22
N THR A 78 11.48 5.10 -5.82
CA THR A 78 11.16 5.70 -4.53
C THR A 78 9.88 5.08 -3.99
N LEU A 79 9.83 4.84 -2.67
CA LEU A 79 8.60 4.52 -1.95
C LEU A 79 8.38 5.55 -0.84
N VAL A 80 7.13 5.94 -0.63
CA VAL A 80 6.71 6.83 0.44
C VAL A 80 5.90 6.04 1.44
N ILE A 81 6.24 6.17 2.72
CA ILE A 81 5.46 5.64 3.84
C ILE A 81 4.73 6.83 4.44
N ASP A 82 3.41 6.81 4.44
CA ASP A 82 2.56 7.85 4.99
C ASP A 82 1.22 7.23 5.43
N GLY A 83 0.58 7.73 6.49
CA GLY A 83 -0.73 7.23 6.90
C GLY A 83 -1.88 7.66 5.97
N GLY A 84 -1.65 8.70 5.18
CA GLY A 84 -2.61 9.29 4.25
C GLY A 84 -2.50 8.80 2.81
N LEU A 85 -1.78 7.70 2.54
CA LEU A 85 -1.68 7.15 1.19
C LEU A 85 -3.07 6.79 0.63
N GLN A 86 -3.26 7.02 -0.67
CA GLN A 86 -4.54 6.80 -1.32
C GLN A 86 -4.95 5.33 -1.21
N VAL A 87 -4.01 4.40 -1.45
CA VAL A 87 -4.25 2.96 -1.36
C VAL A 87 -4.82 2.53 0.00
N TYR A 88 -4.45 3.21 1.10
CA TYR A 88 -4.98 2.93 2.43
C TYR A 88 -6.41 3.42 2.57
N CYS A 89 -6.73 4.60 2.05
CA CYS A 89 -8.11 5.09 1.95
C CYS A 89 -9.01 4.15 1.13
N GLU A 90 -8.46 3.58 0.06
CA GLU A 90 -9.18 2.60 -0.77
C GLU A 90 -9.35 1.25 -0.07
N CYS A 91 -8.44 0.88 0.83
CA CYS A 91 -8.53 -0.34 1.64
C CYS A 91 -9.49 -0.19 2.83
N ALA A 92 -9.35 0.88 3.60
CA ALA A 92 -10.05 1.13 4.85
C ALA A 92 -10.49 2.61 4.91
N PRO A 93 -11.69 2.96 4.41
CA PRO A 93 -12.12 4.35 4.21
C PRO A 93 -12.18 5.23 5.47
N VAL A 94 -12.23 4.62 6.66
CA VAL A 94 -12.36 5.29 7.95
C VAL A 94 -11.04 5.27 8.73
N TRP A 95 -10.01 4.56 8.25
CA TRP A 95 -8.74 4.48 8.93
C TRP A 95 -8.07 5.86 9.01
N ASP A 96 -7.55 6.19 10.19
CA ASP A 96 -7.01 7.51 10.53
C ASP A 96 -5.49 7.53 10.68
N GLY A 97 -4.83 6.38 10.50
CA GLY A 97 -3.38 6.25 10.66
C GLY A 97 -2.90 5.98 12.09
N GLU A 98 -3.80 5.75 13.06
CA GLU A 98 -3.43 5.64 14.47
C GLU A 98 -3.15 4.20 14.97
N ASP A 99 -3.25 3.18 14.10
CA ASP A 99 -2.97 1.78 14.45
C ASP A 99 -2.02 1.06 13.48
N GLU A 100 -1.71 -0.21 13.79
CA GLU A 100 -0.73 -1.06 13.10
C GLU A 100 -1.32 -1.74 11.83
N LEU A 101 -2.52 -1.37 11.36
CA LEU A 101 -3.25 -2.09 10.30
C LEU A 101 -2.45 -2.23 9.00
N PHE A 102 -1.69 -1.20 8.64
CA PHE A 102 -0.87 -1.17 7.43
C PHE A 102 0.64 -1.27 7.72
N ASP A 103 1.03 -1.75 8.90
CA ASP A 103 2.43 -1.99 9.22
C ASP A 103 3.01 -3.04 8.28
N VAL A 104 4.14 -2.71 7.66
CA VAL A 104 4.92 -3.71 6.92
C VAL A 104 5.57 -4.63 7.95
N GLU A 105 5.47 -5.94 7.78
CA GLU A 105 6.10 -6.93 8.65
C GLU A 105 7.40 -7.47 8.06
N SER A 106 7.55 -7.45 6.73
CA SER A 106 8.70 -8.01 6.01
C SER A 106 9.26 -7.09 4.92
N LEU A 107 10.59 -7.03 4.84
CA LEU A 107 11.33 -6.35 3.77
C LEU A 107 11.93 -7.31 2.73
N ASP A 108 11.48 -8.55 2.71
CA ASP A 108 11.93 -9.54 1.72
C ASP A 108 11.55 -9.12 0.30
N ASP A 109 10.44 -8.39 0.14
CA ASP A 109 9.92 -7.95 -1.15
C ASP A 109 10.74 -6.80 -1.78
N LEU A 110 11.74 -6.27 -1.08
CA LEU A 110 12.73 -5.36 -1.67
C LEU A 110 13.49 -6.00 -2.85
N ASP A 111 13.63 -7.32 -2.87
CA ASP A 111 14.26 -8.05 -3.98
C ASP A 111 13.44 -7.94 -5.29
N LEU A 112 12.16 -7.56 -5.20
CA LEU A 112 11.29 -7.35 -6.36
C LEU A 112 11.50 -5.97 -7.02
N LEU A 113 12.19 -5.04 -6.35
CA LEU A 113 12.34 -3.65 -6.77
C LEU A 113 13.81 -3.33 -7.09
N PRO A 114 14.34 -3.78 -8.24
CA PRO A 114 15.78 -3.73 -8.52
C PRO A 114 16.35 -2.31 -8.68
N ASN A 115 15.49 -1.32 -8.88
CA ASN A 115 15.88 0.08 -9.07
C ASN A 115 15.48 0.99 -7.90
N LEU A 116 14.95 0.43 -6.80
CA LEU A 116 14.60 1.20 -5.61
C LEU A 116 15.87 1.81 -5.00
N ARG A 117 15.84 3.12 -4.77
CA ARG A 117 16.97 3.90 -4.24
C ARG A 117 16.60 4.68 -3.00
N ARG A 118 15.32 4.98 -2.80
CA ARG A 118 14.88 5.82 -1.69
C ARG A 118 13.59 5.30 -1.06
N ILE A 119 13.52 5.36 0.26
CA ILE A 119 12.29 5.19 1.02
C ILE A 119 12.15 6.42 1.91
N THR A 120 11.00 7.09 1.91
CA THR A 120 10.76 8.28 2.73
C THR A 120 9.65 8.04 3.75
N GLY A 121 9.73 8.68 4.92
CA GLY A 121 8.72 8.56 5.99
C GLY A 121 8.92 7.37 6.92
N ALA A 122 10.02 6.61 6.75
CA ALA A 122 10.32 5.44 7.58
C ALA A 122 10.57 5.78 9.07
N GLY A 123 11.06 6.99 9.37
CA GLY A 123 11.37 7.43 10.73
C GLY A 123 10.23 8.10 11.51
N ASP A 124 9.24 8.69 10.81
CA ASP A 124 8.25 9.62 11.42
C ASP A 124 6.81 9.09 11.47
N CYS A 125 6.48 8.02 10.72
CA CYS A 125 5.08 7.69 10.47
C CYS A 125 4.37 6.81 11.51
N GLY A 126 5.02 6.43 12.63
CA GLY A 126 4.36 5.62 13.67
C GLY A 126 3.98 4.18 13.26
N MET A 127 4.10 3.85 11.96
CA MET A 127 3.95 2.52 11.40
C MET A 127 5.11 1.64 11.91
N GLY A 128 4.79 0.59 12.64
CA GLY A 128 5.71 -0.31 13.32
C GLY A 128 6.88 -0.74 12.44
N THR A 129 8.08 -0.62 12.98
CA THR A 129 9.36 -0.75 12.26
C THR A 129 9.66 -2.16 11.75
N PRO A 130 9.84 -2.34 10.42
CA PRO A 130 10.92 -3.20 9.93
C PRO A 130 11.88 -2.47 8.99
N PHE A 131 11.63 -1.19 8.64
CA PHE A 131 12.54 -0.33 7.86
C PHE A 131 13.80 0.03 8.64
N LYS A 132 14.50 -1.00 9.12
CA LYS A 132 15.80 -0.91 9.76
C LYS A 132 16.76 -0.32 8.75
N GLU A 133 17.28 0.86 9.06
CA GLU A 133 18.26 1.56 8.22
C GLU A 133 19.41 0.66 7.79
N GLU A 134 19.85 -0.27 8.64
CA GLU A 134 20.92 -1.23 8.32
C GLU A 134 20.59 -2.11 7.10
N ILE A 135 19.35 -2.58 6.96
CA ILE A 135 18.91 -3.43 5.84
C ILE A 135 18.83 -2.60 4.55
N LEU A 136 18.30 -1.37 4.67
CA LEU A 136 18.18 -0.45 3.54
C LEU A 136 19.56 0.00 3.05
N ALA A 137 20.44 0.41 3.97
CA ALA A 137 21.80 0.83 3.68
C ALA A 137 22.64 -0.29 3.07
N ALA A 138 22.48 -1.55 3.52
CA ALA A 138 23.15 -2.70 2.91
C ALA A 138 22.77 -2.91 1.43
N ARG A 139 21.58 -2.45 1.02
CA ARG A 139 21.10 -2.46 -0.36
C ARG A 139 21.33 -1.14 -1.10
N GLY A 140 21.98 -0.15 -0.46
CA GLY A 140 22.21 1.18 -1.02
C GLY A 140 20.95 2.04 -1.13
N ILE A 141 19.89 1.69 -0.39
CA ILE A 141 18.65 2.45 -0.31
C ILE A 141 18.79 3.50 0.78
N ILE A 142 18.46 4.74 0.46
CA ILE A 142 18.50 5.88 1.38
C ILE A 142 17.13 5.99 2.07
N SER A 143 17.13 6.15 3.39
CA SER A 143 15.95 6.54 4.18
C SER A 143 16.20 7.87 4.91
N ASP A 144 15.13 8.64 5.14
CA ASP A 144 15.14 9.88 5.93
C ASP A 144 14.61 9.69 7.36
#